data_AF-A0A1A3BZE5-F1
#
_entry.id   AF-A0A1A3BZE5-F1
#
_cell.length_a   1.000
_cell.length_b   1.000
_cell.length_c   1.000
_cell.angle_alpha   90.00
_cell.angle_beta   90.00
_cell.angle_gamma   90.00
#
_symmetry.space_group_name_H-M   'P 1'
#
loop_
_entity.id
_entity.type
_entity.pdbx_description
1 polymer ?
#
loop_
_entity_poly.entity_id
_entity_poly.type
_entity_poly.pdbx_seq_one_letter_code
_entity_poly.pdbx_strand_id
1 'polypeptide(L)'
;MVWSSKTVLSRPDVQSWIARALSTRATVREYAERYPWAAGAIAVPLTVIGLAGVALYPFVFVPLLLLATAVLVAVEVFADQENEAEHRAHVAAVAYARSHHLDAEAAAHGALSLSPAEMEEQAHAEAAEARVRAAQLRARAEAAEARAEAAEARARKLRREAEAETIVFPRIVVEP
;
A
#
# COMPACT_ATOMS: atom_id res chain seq x y z
N MET A 1 -12.34 -7.03 43.01
CA MET A 1 -11.95 -7.87 41.85
C MET A 1 -12.25 -7.05 40.59
N VAL A 2 -11.23 -6.42 40.01
CA VAL A 2 -11.36 -5.52 38.86
C VAL A 2 -10.72 -6.22 37.66
N TRP A 3 -11.53 -6.50 36.64
CA TRP A 3 -11.12 -7.20 35.43
C TRP A 3 -10.54 -6.17 34.45
N SER A 4 -9.25 -6.30 34.14
CA SER A 4 -8.51 -5.39 33.28
C SER A 4 -8.64 -5.84 31.82
N SER A 5 -9.56 -5.23 31.08
CA SER A 5 -9.66 -5.36 29.63
C SER A 5 -8.45 -4.73 28.95
N LYS A 6 -7.51 -5.55 28.48
CA LYS A 6 -6.45 -5.11 27.56
C LYS A 6 -7.05 -4.95 26.17
N THR A 7 -7.40 -3.72 25.82
CA THR A 7 -7.65 -3.30 24.44
C THR A 7 -6.33 -3.32 23.67
N VAL A 8 -6.09 -4.39 22.92
CA VAL A 8 -5.06 -4.40 21.87
C VAL A 8 -5.64 -3.60 20.70
N LEU A 9 -5.35 -2.31 20.66
CA LEU A 9 -5.55 -1.49 19.47
C LEU A 9 -4.67 -2.07 18.35
N SER A 10 -5.28 -2.76 17.39
CA SER A 10 -4.63 -3.14 16.14
C SER A 10 -4.05 -1.88 15.49
N ARG A 11 -2.71 -1.81 15.46
CA ARG A 11 -1.96 -0.78 14.77
C ARG A 11 -2.34 -0.86 13.28
N PRO A 12 -2.82 0.22 12.64
CA PRO A 12 -3.13 0.18 11.21
C PRO A 12 -1.83 -0.08 10.43
N ASP A 13 -1.92 -0.99 9.48
CA ASP A 13 -0.80 -1.51 8.70
C ASP A 13 -0.34 -0.46 7.66
N VAL A 14 0.46 0.50 8.13
CA VAL A 14 1.00 1.61 7.33
C VAL A 14 1.85 1.10 6.15
N GLN A 15 2.50 -0.06 6.32
CA GLN A 15 3.32 -0.71 5.28
C GLN A 15 2.50 -1.09 4.06
N SER A 16 1.29 -1.61 4.25
CA SER A 16 0.37 -1.94 3.14
C SER A 16 -0.12 -0.70 2.37
N TRP A 17 -0.19 0.46 3.05
CA TRP A 17 -0.60 1.73 2.46
C TRP A 17 0.56 2.37 1.68
N ILE A 18 1.78 2.31 2.23
CA ILE A 18 3.00 2.79 1.55
C ILE A 18 3.30 1.94 0.31
N ALA A 19 3.17 0.61 0.39
CA ALA A 19 3.36 -0.28 -0.75
C ALA A 19 2.36 0.02 -1.90
N ARG A 20 1.10 0.37 -1.57
CA ARG A 20 0.10 0.82 -2.55
C ARG A 20 0.39 2.22 -3.10
N ALA A 21 0.85 3.15 -2.27
CA ALA A 21 1.19 4.50 -2.72
C ALA A 21 2.38 4.49 -3.70
N LEU A 22 3.40 3.67 -3.42
CA LEU A 22 4.58 3.53 -4.26
C LEU A 22 4.27 2.83 -5.59
N SER A 23 3.44 1.78 -5.59
CA SER A 23 3.04 1.12 -6.85
C SER A 23 2.22 2.06 -7.75
N THR A 24 1.40 2.93 -7.15
CA THR A 24 0.62 3.93 -7.90
C THR A 24 1.53 4.99 -8.53
N ARG A 25 2.62 5.39 -7.85
CA ARG A 25 3.54 6.43 -8.32
C ARG A 25 4.30 6.00 -9.58
N ALA A 26 4.74 4.74 -9.65
CA ALA A 26 5.41 4.19 -10.83
C ALA A 26 4.48 4.21 -12.06
N THR A 27 3.23 3.78 -11.88
CA THR A 27 2.24 3.75 -12.96
C THR A 27 1.86 5.15 -13.44
N VAL A 28 1.74 6.12 -12.53
CA VAL A 28 1.41 7.51 -12.88
C VAL A 28 2.54 8.16 -13.70
N ARG A 29 3.80 7.88 -13.36
CA ARG A 29 4.95 8.38 -14.13
C ARG A 29 4.99 7.75 -15.52
N GLU A 30 4.77 6.44 -15.62
CA GLU A 30 4.70 5.73 -16.90
C GLU A 30 3.52 6.24 -17.77
N TYR A 31 2.38 6.57 -17.15
CA TYR A 31 1.24 7.17 -17.85
C TYR A 31 1.53 8.60 -18.34
N ALA A 32 2.24 9.40 -17.54
CA ALA A 32 2.61 10.77 -17.90
C ALA A 32 3.64 10.81 -19.05
N GLU A 33 4.58 9.86 -19.09
CA GLU A 33 5.53 9.70 -20.20
C GLU A 33 4.86 9.20 -21.48
N ARG A 34 3.83 8.33 -21.35
CA ARG A 34 3.15 7.74 -22.51
C ARG A 34 2.08 8.62 -23.14
N TYR A 35 1.51 9.55 -22.38
CA TYR A 35 0.46 10.46 -22.85
C TYR A 35 0.73 11.91 -22.44
N PRO A 36 1.72 12.59 -23.07
CA PRO A 36 2.05 13.99 -22.76
C PRO A 36 0.84 14.93 -22.98
N TRP A 37 -0.07 14.58 -23.88
CA TRP A 37 -1.31 15.32 -24.10
C TRP A 37 -2.33 15.18 -22.95
N ALA A 38 -2.33 14.07 -22.22
CA ALA A 38 -3.23 13.87 -21.08
C ALA A 38 -2.85 14.77 -19.90
N ALA A 39 -1.54 14.97 -19.70
CA ALA A 39 -1.04 15.95 -18.74
C ALA A 39 -1.53 17.37 -19.10
N GLY A 40 -1.45 17.76 -20.38
CA GLY A 40 -1.97 19.03 -20.86
C GLY A 40 -3.49 19.16 -20.70
N ALA A 41 -4.25 18.11 -21.02
CA ALA A 41 -5.71 18.08 -20.93
C ALA A 41 -6.24 18.23 -19.50
N ILE A 42 -5.45 17.87 -18.48
CA ILE A 42 -5.78 18.05 -17.07
C ILE A 42 -5.22 19.36 -16.54
N ALA A 43 -3.97 19.68 -16.87
CA ALA A 43 -3.30 20.88 -16.38
C ALA A 43 -4.00 22.17 -16.85
N VAL A 44 -4.42 22.24 -18.12
CA VAL A 44 -5.08 23.43 -18.68
C VAL A 44 -6.37 23.79 -17.93
N PRO A 45 -7.38 22.91 -17.79
CA PRO A 45 -8.59 23.28 -17.06
C PRO A 45 -8.31 23.57 -15.58
N LEU A 46 -7.34 22.89 -14.96
CA LEU A 46 -6.94 23.20 -13.58
C LEU A 46 -6.37 24.63 -13.45
N THR A 47 -5.52 25.05 -14.39
CA THR A 47 -4.96 26.41 -14.38
C THR A 47 -6.04 27.47 -14.61
N VAL A 48 -7.00 27.21 -15.51
CA VAL A 48 -8.13 28.13 -15.76
C VAL A 48 -9.00 28.27 -14.51
N ILE A 49 -9.35 27.16 -13.85
CA ILE A 49 -10.11 27.18 -12.59
C ILE A 49 -9.31 27.89 -11.49
N GLY A 50 -8.01 27.65 -11.43
CA GLY A 50 -7.12 28.32 -10.49
C GLY A 50 -7.10 29.84 -10.67
N LEU A 51 -6.89 30.31 -11.90
CA LEU A 51 -6.89 31.73 -12.24
C LEU A 51 -8.25 32.39 -11.99
N ALA A 52 -9.33 31.74 -12.41
CA ALA A 52 -10.69 32.23 -12.16
C ALA A 52 -10.98 32.30 -10.66
N GLY A 53 -10.54 31.30 -9.89
CA GLY A 53 -10.65 31.26 -8.44
C GLY A 53 -9.88 32.38 -7.75
N VAL A 54 -8.66 32.68 -8.19
CA VAL A 54 -7.85 33.80 -7.70
C VAL A 54 -8.54 35.14 -8.00
N ALA A 55 -9.13 35.29 -9.18
CA ALA A 55 -9.82 36.51 -9.58
C ALA A 55 -11.13 36.75 -8.80
N LEU A 56 -11.93 35.71 -8.58
CA LEU A 56 -13.20 35.83 -7.84
C LEU A 56 -13.00 35.86 -6.31
N TYR A 57 -12.04 35.10 -5.79
CA TYR A 57 -11.87 34.88 -4.35
C TYR A 57 -10.39 34.94 -3.92
N PRO A 58 -9.73 36.09 -4.07
CA PRO A 58 -8.29 36.21 -3.81
C PRO A 58 -7.92 35.84 -2.37
N PHE A 59 -8.75 36.21 -1.39
CA PHE A 59 -8.48 35.92 0.02
C PHE A 59 -8.53 34.44 0.39
N VAL A 60 -9.18 33.59 -0.41
CA VAL A 60 -9.25 32.14 -0.17
C VAL A 60 -8.24 31.42 -1.05
N PHE A 61 -8.17 31.79 -2.33
CA PHE A 61 -7.31 31.10 -3.28
C PHE A 61 -5.82 31.35 -3.05
N VAL A 62 -5.41 32.59 -2.72
CA VAL A 62 -4.00 32.91 -2.46
C VAL A 62 -3.41 32.11 -1.30
N PRO A 63 -4.04 32.03 -0.10
CA PRO A 63 -3.50 31.19 0.97
C PRO A 63 -3.52 29.69 0.64
N LEU A 64 -4.53 29.21 -0.11
CA LEU A 64 -4.55 27.83 -0.61
C LEU A 64 -3.40 27.53 -1.58
N LEU A 65 -3.08 28.46 -2.48
CA LEU A 65 -1.93 28.38 -3.38
C LEU A 65 -0.61 28.35 -2.60
N LEU A 66 -0.43 29.25 -1.64
CA LEU A 66 0.74 29.25 -0.77
C LEU A 66 0.88 27.94 0.00
N LEU A 67 -0.22 27.42 0.55
CA LEU A 67 -0.24 26.13 1.23
C LEU A 67 0.15 24.99 0.28
N ALA A 68 -0.41 24.96 -0.94
CA ALA A 68 -0.10 23.95 -1.94
C ALA A 68 1.38 24.00 -2.34
N THR A 69 1.94 25.20 -2.54
CA THR A 69 3.38 25.38 -2.80
C THR A 69 4.22 24.90 -1.62
N ALA A 70 3.85 25.24 -0.39
CA ALA A 70 4.57 24.79 0.81
C ALA A 70 4.53 23.26 0.95
N VAL A 71 3.40 22.63 0.67
CA VAL A 71 3.27 21.16 0.65
C VAL A 71 4.15 20.55 -0.44
N LEU A 72 4.19 21.12 -1.64
CA LEU A 72 5.03 20.62 -2.73
C LEU A 72 6.52 20.69 -2.35
N VAL A 73 6.96 21.80 -1.78
CA VAL A 73 8.33 21.97 -1.26
C VAL A 73 8.62 20.95 -0.15
N ALA A 74 7.69 20.77 0.79
CA ALA A 74 7.86 19.79 1.84
C ALA A 74 8.02 18.37 1.26
N VAL A 75 7.19 17.97 0.29
CA VAL A 75 7.30 16.66 -0.36
C VAL A 75 8.66 16.48 -1.03
N GLU A 76 9.18 17.49 -1.71
CA GLU A 76 10.52 17.43 -2.33
C GLU A 76 11.61 17.25 -1.27
N VAL A 77 11.55 18.04 -0.19
CA VAL A 77 12.50 17.95 0.93
C VAL A 77 12.42 16.59 1.62
N PHE A 78 11.22 16.05 1.83
CA PHE A 78 11.04 14.72 2.40
C PHE A 78 11.51 13.61 1.45
N ALA A 79 11.29 13.75 0.15
CA ALA A 79 11.80 12.79 -0.85
C ALA A 79 13.33 12.80 -0.91
N ASP A 80 13.95 13.96 -0.77
CA ASP A 80 15.41 14.11 -0.73
C ASP A 80 16.01 13.47 0.55
N GLN A 81 15.34 13.64 1.70
CA GLN A 81 15.70 12.98 2.95
C GLN A 81 15.58 11.45 2.87
N GLU A 82 14.54 10.95 2.19
CA GLU A 82 14.33 9.50 1.98
C GLU A 82 15.44 8.92 1.08
N ASN A 83 15.80 9.62 0.00
CA ASN A 83 16.94 9.26 -0.85
C ASN A 83 18.26 9.28 -0.07
N GLU A 84 18.51 10.27 0.79
CA GLU A 84 19.71 10.29 1.62
C GLU A 84 19.75 9.14 2.64
N ALA A 85 18.60 8.77 3.21
CA ALA A 85 18.50 7.63 4.12
C ALA A 85 18.78 6.31 3.39
N GLU A 86 18.29 6.17 2.16
CA GLU A 86 18.60 5.03 1.29
C GLU A 86 20.07 5.00 0.89
N HIS A 87 20.68 6.15 0.58
CA HIS A 87 22.12 6.23 0.28
C HIS A 87 22.97 5.89 1.50
N ARG A 88 22.58 6.34 2.70
CA ARG A 88 23.28 5.96 3.95
C ARG A 88 23.08 4.48 4.27
N ALA A 89 21.88 3.93 4.04
CA ALA A 89 21.61 2.51 4.19
C ALA A 89 22.38 1.68 3.15
N HIS A 90 22.53 2.16 1.93
CA HIS A 90 23.29 1.51 0.87
C HIS A 90 24.80 1.58 1.16
N VAL A 91 25.32 2.72 1.63
CA VAL A 91 26.72 2.84 2.06
C VAL A 91 26.99 1.96 3.29
N ALA A 92 26.07 1.89 4.25
CA ALA A 92 26.17 0.99 5.40
C ALA A 92 26.05 -0.48 5.00
N ALA A 93 25.16 -0.82 4.05
CA ALA A 93 25.01 -2.17 3.51
C ALA A 93 26.21 -2.58 2.66
N VAL A 94 26.82 -1.66 1.91
CA VAL A 94 28.07 -1.89 1.16
C VAL A 94 29.25 -2.05 2.12
N ALA A 95 29.30 -1.26 3.21
CA ALA A 95 30.30 -1.45 4.26
C ALA A 95 30.12 -2.81 4.97
N TYR A 96 28.88 -3.20 5.26
CA TYR A 96 28.53 -4.48 5.87
C TYR A 96 28.77 -5.67 4.92
N ALA A 97 28.50 -5.51 3.63
CA ALA A 97 28.79 -6.50 2.59
C ALA A 97 30.29 -6.66 2.38
N ARG A 98 31.08 -5.57 2.48
CA ARG A 98 32.54 -5.63 2.40
C ARG A 98 33.14 -6.34 3.62
N SER A 99 32.60 -6.16 4.83
CA SER A 99 33.02 -6.94 5.99
C SER A 99 32.60 -8.41 5.88
N HIS A 100 31.38 -8.69 5.39
CA HIS A 100 30.93 -10.06 5.14
C HIS A 100 31.70 -10.75 4.02
N HIS A 101 32.20 -10.03 3.02
CA HIS A 101 33.00 -10.62 1.94
C HIS A 101 34.38 -11.09 2.44
N LEU A 102 34.94 -10.43 3.47
CA LEU A 102 36.18 -10.88 4.12
C LEU A 102 35.94 -12.14 4.96
N ASP A 103 34.80 -12.24 5.64
CA ASP A 103 34.39 -13.45 6.37
C ASP A 103 33.93 -14.59 5.42
N ALA A 104 33.33 -14.24 4.28
CA ALA A 104 32.90 -15.18 3.26
C ALA A 104 34.06 -15.72 2.44
N GLU A 105 35.17 -14.98 2.27
CA GLU A 105 36.41 -15.53 1.70
C GLU A 105 37.03 -16.57 2.64
N ALA A 106 37.00 -16.31 3.96
CA ALA A 106 37.42 -17.28 4.97
C ALA A 106 36.49 -18.51 5.01
N ALA A 107 35.18 -18.33 4.81
CA ALA A 107 34.21 -19.43 4.73
C ALA A 107 34.24 -20.18 3.37
N ALA A 108 34.56 -19.50 2.26
CA ALA A 108 34.68 -20.10 0.94
C ALA A 108 35.87 -21.06 0.86
N HIS A 109 36.93 -20.81 1.65
CA HIS A 109 38.01 -21.78 1.86
C HIS A 109 37.56 -23.03 2.63
N GLY A 110 36.42 -22.98 3.33
CA GLY A 110 35.77 -24.14 3.97
C GLY A 110 34.59 -24.75 3.20
N ALA A 111 33.97 -24.02 2.26
CA ALA A 111 32.76 -24.45 1.52
C ALA A 111 33.06 -25.15 0.17
N LEU A 112 34.30 -25.12 -0.31
CA LEU A 112 34.73 -25.85 -1.52
C LEU A 112 34.75 -27.39 -1.35
N SER A 113 34.21 -27.93 -0.26
CA SER A 113 34.17 -29.37 0.05
C SER A 113 32.78 -30.02 0.01
N LEU A 114 31.72 -29.35 -0.47
CA LEU A 114 30.41 -29.98 -0.69
C LEU A 114 30.27 -30.51 -2.12
N SER A 115 29.92 -31.78 -2.23
CA SER A 115 29.82 -32.52 -3.49
C SER A 115 28.61 -32.06 -4.32
N PRO A 116 28.68 -32.06 -5.66
CA PRO A 116 27.53 -31.77 -6.53
C PRO A 116 26.25 -32.55 -6.19
N ALA A 117 26.39 -33.75 -5.62
CA ALA A 117 25.25 -34.58 -5.21
C ALA A 117 24.48 -33.98 -4.01
N GLU A 118 25.15 -33.29 -3.10
CA GLU A 118 24.52 -32.70 -1.89
C GLU A 118 23.73 -31.42 -2.26
N MET A 119 24.19 -30.69 -3.28
CA MET A 119 23.46 -29.53 -3.83
C MET A 119 22.15 -29.94 -4.52
N GLU A 120 22.13 -31.06 -5.23
CA GLU A 120 20.90 -31.59 -5.86
C GLU A 120 19.89 -32.05 -4.80
N GLU A 121 20.34 -32.73 -3.76
CA GLU A 121 19.47 -33.18 -2.67
C GLU A 121 18.85 -32.00 -1.91
N GLN A 122 19.61 -30.93 -1.71
CA GLN A 122 19.13 -29.70 -1.09
C GLN A 122 18.14 -28.93 -1.98
N ALA A 123 18.38 -28.86 -3.29
CA ALA A 123 17.45 -28.26 -4.25
C ALA A 123 16.11 -29.02 -4.28
N HIS A 124 16.14 -30.35 -4.16
CA HIS A 124 14.93 -31.16 -4.08
C HIS A 124 14.16 -30.95 -2.76
N ALA A 125 14.86 -30.82 -1.64
CA ALA A 125 14.25 -30.51 -0.35
C ALA A 125 13.59 -29.12 -0.36
N GLU A 126 14.27 -28.11 -0.90
CA GLU A 126 13.74 -26.75 -0.98
C GLU A 126 12.53 -26.66 -1.93
N ALA A 127 12.56 -27.38 -3.05
CA ALA A 127 11.42 -27.47 -3.97
C ALA A 127 10.20 -28.15 -3.31
N ALA A 128 10.40 -29.16 -2.46
CA ALA A 128 9.33 -29.80 -1.71
C ALA A 128 8.72 -28.83 -0.68
N GLU A 129 9.54 -28.08 0.06
CA GLU A 129 9.07 -27.07 1.01
C GLU A 129 8.33 -25.92 0.33
N ALA A 130 8.80 -25.46 -0.84
CA ALA A 130 8.12 -24.44 -1.63
C ALA A 130 6.73 -24.88 -2.06
N ARG A 131 6.58 -26.16 -2.46
CA ARG A 131 5.27 -26.74 -2.82
C ARG A 131 4.33 -26.82 -1.63
N VAL A 132 4.81 -27.20 -0.45
CA VAL A 132 4.01 -27.22 0.78
C VAL A 132 3.54 -25.81 1.14
N ARG A 133 4.42 -24.81 1.06
CA ARG A 133 4.07 -23.39 1.31
C ARG A 133 3.05 -22.88 0.31
N ALA A 134 3.19 -23.19 -0.97
CA ALA A 134 2.24 -22.80 -2.01
C ALA A 134 0.84 -23.43 -1.78
N ALA A 135 0.79 -24.71 -1.43
CA ALA A 135 -0.46 -25.41 -1.11
C ALA A 135 -1.14 -24.81 0.12
N GLN A 136 -0.38 -24.47 1.16
CA GLN A 136 -0.90 -23.86 2.38
C GLN A 136 -1.48 -22.45 2.12
N LEU A 137 -0.82 -21.65 1.28
CA LEU A 137 -1.30 -20.34 0.88
C LEU A 137 -2.61 -20.45 0.08
N ARG A 138 -2.69 -21.41 -0.84
CA ARG A 138 -3.91 -21.67 -1.60
C ARG A 138 -5.08 -22.06 -0.71
N ALA A 139 -4.86 -22.98 0.24
CA ALA A 139 -5.90 -23.38 1.20
C ALA A 139 -6.36 -22.19 2.08
N ARG A 140 -5.47 -21.28 2.44
CA ARG A 140 -5.82 -20.06 3.18
C ARG A 140 -6.65 -19.08 2.33
N ALA A 141 -6.32 -18.94 1.04
CA ALA A 141 -7.07 -18.09 0.12
C ALA A 141 -8.51 -18.61 -0.05
N GLU A 142 -8.68 -19.91 -0.31
CA GLU A 142 -9.99 -20.55 -0.46
C GLU A 142 -10.84 -20.41 0.82
N ALA A 143 -10.23 -20.58 2.00
CA ALA A 143 -10.92 -20.38 3.27
C ALA A 143 -11.32 -18.92 3.52
N ALA A 144 -10.54 -17.95 3.03
CA ALA A 144 -10.87 -16.52 3.14
C ALA A 144 -12.03 -16.14 2.21
N GLU A 145 -12.05 -16.70 0.99
CA GLU A 145 -13.12 -16.51 0.01
C GLU A 145 -14.47 -17.04 0.54
N ALA A 146 -14.50 -18.26 1.06
CA ALA A 146 -15.72 -18.83 1.66
C ALA A 146 -16.26 -17.98 2.83
N ARG A 147 -15.38 -17.35 3.62
CA ARG A 147 -15.78 -16.43 4.69
C ARG A 147 -16.36 -15.13 4.15
N ALA A 148 -15.80 -14.60 3.06
CA ALA A 148 -16.31 -13.40 2.40
C ALA A 148 -17.72 -13.63 1.83
N GLU A 149 -17.95 -14.75 1.15
CA GLU A 149 -19.28 -15.11 0.64
C GLU A 149 -20.31 -15.28 1.77
N ALA A 150 -19.92 -15.95 2.86
CA ALA A 150 -20.79 -16.10 4.03
C ALA A 150 -21.13 -14.75 4.68
N ALA A 151 -20.19 -13.80 4.71
CA ALA A 151 -20.43 -12.45 5.20
C ALA A 151 -21.35 -11.66 4.26
N GLU A 152 -21.18 -11.79 2.95
CA GLU A 152 -22.04 -11.13 1.97
C GLU A 152 -23.48 -11.66 2.02
N ALA A 153 -23.66 -12.97 2.16
CA ALA A 153 -24.98 -13.58 2.34
C ALA A 153 -25.70 -13.03 3.57
N ARG A 154 -24.98 -12.84 4.68
CA ARG A 154 -25.52 -12.21 5.91
C ARG A 154 -25.88 -10.74 5.68
N ALA A 155 -25.03 -9.98 5.00
CA ALA A 155 -25.30 -8.58 4.67
C ALA A 155 -26.54 -8.44 3.76
N ARG A 156 -26.68 -9.32 2.76
CA ARG A 156 -27.86 -9.36 1.87
C ARG A 156 -29.14 -9.68 2.65
N LYS A 157 -29.08 -10.59 3.62
CA LYS A 157 -30.23 -10.91 4.48
C LYS A 157 -30.65 -9.69 5.31
N LEU A 158 -29.71 -9.05 6.00
CA LEU A 158 -29.96 -7.85 6.81
C LEU A 158 -30.51 -6.69 5.97
N ARG A 159 -30.01 -6.51 4.75
CA ARG A 159 -30.52 -5.48 3.83
C ARG A 159 -31.98 -5.71 3.46
N ARG A 160 -32.38 -6.96 3.18
CA ARG A 160 -33.77 -7.30 2.89
C ARG A 160 -34.67 -7.11 4.12
N GLU A 161 -34.19 -7.44 5.31
CA GLU A 161 -34.93 -7.19 6.56
C GLU A 161 -35.13 -5.68 6.79
N ALA A 162 -34.10 -4.86 6.60
CA ALA A 162 -34.20 -3.41 6.70
C ALA A 162 -35.14 -2.80 5.64
N GLU A 163 -35.08 -3.27 4.39
CA GLU A 163 -35.98 -2.82 3.31
C GLU A 163 -37.45 -3.20 3.61
N ALA A 164 -37.71 -4.37 4.21
CA ALA A 164 -39.05 -4.79 4.62
C ALA A 164 -39.61 -3.93 5.77
N GLU A 165 -38.77 -3.50 6.71
CA GLU A 165 -39.16 -2.61 7.81
C GLU A 165 -39.52 -1.20 7.31
N THR A 166 -38.84 -0.69 6.28
CA THR A 166 -39.10 0.65 5.73
C THR A 166 -40.38 0.81 4.91
N ILE A 167 -41.03 -0.28 4.47
CA ILE A 167 -42.29 -0.23 3.70
C ILE A 167 -43.51 -0.07 4.64
N VAL A 168 -43.35 -0.30 5.95
CA VAL A 168 -44.41 -0.19 6.96
C VAL A 168 -44.35 1.18 7.65
N PHE A 169 -44.39 2.28 6.89
CA PHE A 169 -44.74 3.59 7.44
C PHE A 169 -46.13 3.99 6.92
N PRO A 170 -47.18 3.99 7.78
CA PRO A 170 -48.49 4.44 7.37
C PRO A 170 -48.41 5.93 7.05
N ARG A 171 -48.71 6.27 5.80
CA ARG A 171 -48.95 7.62 5.30
C ARG A 171 -50.11 8.20 6.12
N ILE A 172 -49.79 8.99 7.15
CA ILE A 172 -50.80 9.74 7.90
C ILE A 172 -51.32 10.81 6.95
N VAL A 173 -52.50 10.56 6.38
CA VAL A 173 -53.26 11.54 5.62
C VAL A 173 -53.75 12.58 6.62
N VAL A 174 -53.18 13.78 6.54
CA VAL A 174 -53.73 14.96 7.21
C VAL A 174 -54.74 15.55 6.23
N GLU A 175 -56.03 15.34 6.50
CA GLU A 175 -57.10 16.07 5.80
C GLU A 175 -57.21 17.52 6.33
N PRO A 176 -57.70 18.46 5.48
CA PRO A 176 -57.52 19.90 5.63
C PRO A 176 -58.36 20.56 6.73
#